data_AF-A0A6J1VR03-F1
#
_entry.id   AF-A0A6J1VR03-F1
#
_cell.length_a   1.000
_cell.length_b   1.000
_cell.length_c   1.000
_cell.angle_alpha   90.00
_cell.angle_beta   90.00
_cell.angle_gamma   90.00
#
_symmetry.space_group_name_H-M   'P 1'
#
loop_
_entity.id
_entity.type
_entity.pdbx_description
1 polymer ?
#
loop_
_entity_poly.entity_id
_entity_poly.type
_entity_poly.pdbx_seq_one_letter_code
_entity_poly.pdbx_strand_id
1 'polypeptide(L)'
;MDVLCRLINSLYPKGQGPVAKIQSFTMAFKQMEQISQFLRAAEKYGILASDIFQTVDLWEGKNMACVQRTLMNLGGLAVSKDDGFFVGDPNWFPK
;
A
#
# COMPACT_ATOMS: atom_id res chain seq x y z
N MET A 1 -3.12 -4.43 -10.47
CA MET A 1 -3.27 -3.46 -9.35
C MET A 1 -3.82 -4.08 -8.07
N ASP A 2 -4.26 -5.35 -8.10
CA ASP A 2 -4.81 -6.06 -6.94
C ASP A 2 -3.78 -6.37 -5.85
N VAL A 3 -2.49 -6.39 -6.21
CA VAL A 3 -1.37 -6.65 -5.31
C VAL A 3 -1.27 -5.60 -4.20
N LEU A 4 -1.46 -4.32 -4.52
CA LEU A 4 -1.41 -3.24 -3.52
C LEU A 4 -2.49 -3.37 -2.47
N CYS A 5 -3.72 -3.64 -2.90
CA CYS A 5 -4.84 -3.83 -1.99
C CYS A 5 -4.66 -5.08 -1.12
N ARG A 6 -4.08 -6.15 -1.67
CA ARG A 6 -3.74 -7.35 -0.89
C ARG A 6 -2.64 -7.05 0.13
N LEU A 7 -1.63 -6.29 -0.28
CA LEU A 7 -0.51 -5.90 0.58
C LEU A 7 -0.99 -5.07 1.77
N ILE A 8 -1.78 -4.02 1.55
CA ILE A 8 -2.30 -3.24 2.68
C ILE A 8 -3.24 -4.09 3.53
N ASN A 9 -4.14 -4.89 2.94
CA ASN A 9 -5.05 -5.73 3.71
C ASN A 9 -4.33 -6.80 4.54
N SER A 10 -3.17 -7.31 4.10
CA SER A 10 -2.39 -8.27 4.90
C SER A 10 -1.80 -7.65 6.16
N LEU A 11 -1.64 -6.32 6.19
CA LEU A 11 -1.18 -5.58 7.37
C LEU A 11 -2.31 -5.30 8.38
N TYR A 12 -3.54 -5.75 8.09
CA TYR A 12 -4.70 -5.61 8.97
C TYR A 12 -5.26 -6.99 9.34
N PRO A 13 -5.96 -7.09 10.48
CA PRO A 13 -6.63 -8.32 10.86
C PRO A 13 -7.68 -8.74 9.81
N LYS A 14 -7.88 -10.06 9.69
CA LYS A 14 -8.86 -10.65 8.75
C LYS A 14 -10.24 -10.02 8.97
N GLY A 15 -10.77 -9.37 7.95
CA GLY A 15 -12.08 -8.68 7.98
C GLY A 15 -12.04 -7.19 8.33
N GLN A 16 -10.89 -6.66 8.77
CA GLN A 16 -10.68 -5.21 9.02
C GLN A 16 -9.79 -4.55 7.95
N GLY A 17 -9.49 -5.27 6.87
CA GLY A 17 -8.74 -4.72 5.75
C GLY A 17 -9.44 -3.48 5.18
N PRO A 18 -8.71 -2.37 4.99
CA PRO A 18 -9.30 -1.11 4.49
C PRO A 18 -9.86 -1.24 3.07
N VAL A 19 -9.48 -2.28 2.31
CA VAL A 19 -9.98 -2.54 0.97
C VAL A 19 -10.84 -3.82 0.96
N ALA A 20 -12.16 -3.68 1.12
CA ALA A 20 -13.07 -4.82 1.21
C ALA A 20 -13.28 -5.58 -0.12
N LYS A 21 -13.16 -4.90 -1.27
CA LYS A 21 -13.37 -5.48 -2.61
C LYS A 21 -12.16 -5.26 -3.49
N ILE A 22 -11.30 -6.27 -3.57
CA ILE A 22 -10.20 -6.33 -4.53
C ILE A 22 -10.76 -6.95 -5.82
N GLN A 23 -11.03 -6.12 -6.83
CA GLN A 23 -11.50 -6.59 -8.12
C GLN A 23 -10.56 -6.08 -9.21
N SER A 24 -10.12 -6.99 -10.07
CA SER A 24 -9.34 -6.64 -11.26
C SER A 24 -10.27 -5.94 -12.25
N PHE A 25 -10.26 -4.61 -12.24
CA PHE A 25 -11.06 -3.82 -13.17
C PHE A 25 -10.33 -3.63 -14.49
N THR A 26 -11.04 -3.84 -15.60
CA THR A 26 -10.60 -3.47 -16.96
C THR A 26 -10.76 -1.98 -17.26
N MET A 27 -11.53 -1.25 -16.43
CA MET A 27 -11.75 0.19 -16.59
C MET A 27 -10.69 1.01 -15.84
N ALA A 28 -10.02 1.93 -16.55
CA ALA A 28 -8.97 2.79 -16.01
C ALA A 28 -9.42 3.59 -14.77
N PHE A 29 -10.64 4.15 -14.78
CA PHE A 29 -11.17 4.90 -13.63
C PHE A 29 -11.22 4.06 -12.35
N LYS A 30 -11.66 2.81 -12.46
CA LYS A 30 -11.74 1.92 -11.28
C LYS A 30 -10.36 1.49 -10.78
N GLN A 31 -9.38 1.34 -11.69
CA GLN A 31 -7.99 1.07 -11.29
C GLN A 31 -7.40 2.28 -10.55
N MET A 32 -7.67 3.49 -11.02
CA MET A 32 -7.27 4.73 -10.33
C MET A 32 -7.91 4.86 -8.94
N GLU A 33 -9.20 4.54 -8.82
CA GLU A 33 -9.92 4.53 -7.54
C GLU A 33 -9.32 3.49 -6.58
N GLN A 34 -8.99 2.30 -7.07
CA GLN A 34 -8.36 1.24 -6.28
C GLN A 34 -6.98 1.67 -5.73
N ILE A 35 -6.17 2.34 -6.55
CA ILE A 35 -4.90 2.91 -6.10
C ILE A 35 -5.16 3.97 -5.02
N SER A 36 -6.13 4.87 -5.23
CA SER A 36 -6.50 5.89 -4.24
C SER A 36 -6.94 5.29 -2.89
N GLN A 37 -7.67 4.18 -2.90
CA GLN A 37 -8.04 3.46 -1.67
C GLN A 37 -6.80 2.92 -0.94
N PHE A 38 -5.85 2.35 -1.66
CA PHE A 38 -4.56 1.93 -1.09
C PHE A 38 -3.80 3.11 -0.47
N LEU A 39 -3.74 4.24 -1.17
CA LEU A 39 -3.04 5.44 -0.68
C LEU A 39 -3.66 5.95 0.63
N ARG A 40 -4.98 6.10 0.69
CA ARG A 40 -5.68 6.50 1.92
C ARG A 40 -5.44 5.53 3.07
N ALA A 41 -5.35 4.23 2.77
CA ALA A 41 -5.09 3.21 3.77
C ALA A 41 -3.65 3.26 4.28
N ALA A 42 -2.67 3.44 3.38
CA ALA A 42 -1.27 3.60 3.73
C ALA A 42 -1.01 4.88 4.55
N GLU A 43 -1.67 5.99 4.21
CA GLU A 43 -1.65 7.23 5.01
C GLU A 43 -2.19 6.98 6.43
N LYS A 44 -3.36 6.34 6.54
CA LYS A 44 -3.95 5.94 7.84
C LYS A 44 -3.07 4.96 8.63
N TYR A 45 -2.27 4.15 7.94
CA TYR A 45 -1.36 3.21 8.58
C TYR A 45 -0.19 3.92 9.26
N GLY A 46 0.17 5.13 8.79
CA GLY A 46 1.23 5.96 9.35
C GLY A 46 2.21 6.52 8.32
N ILE A 47 1.99 6.27 7.02
CA ILE A 47 2.82 6.87 5.96
C ILE A 47 2.54 8.37 5.90
N LEU A 48 3.59 9.18 5.85
CA LEU A 48 3.45 10.61 5.60
C LEU A 48 2.91 10.86 4.20
N ALA A 49 1.94 11.78 4.05
CA ALA A 49 1.41 12.17 2.75
C ALA A 49 2.50 12.67 1.77
N SER A 50 3.61 13.21 2.30
CA SER A 50 4.78 13.63 1.51
C SER A 50 5.58 12.46 0.91
N ASP A 51 5.52 11.28 1.55
CA ASP A 51 6.20 10.05 1.12
C ASP A 51 5.25 9.09 0.40
N ILE A 52 3.98 9.46 0.25
CA ILE A 52 2.98 8.68 -0.46
C ILE A 52 2.99 9.06 -1.95
N PHE A 53 3.05 8.05 -2.82
CA PHE A 53 2.97 8.27 -4.26
C PHE A 53 1.57 8.70 -4.70
N GLN A 54 1.46 9.30 -5.89
CA GLN A 54 0.17 9.63 -6.48
C GLN A 54 -0.33 8.55 -7.43
N THR A 55 -1.64 8.46 -7.61
CA THR A 55 -2.26 7.50 -8.55
C THR A 55 -1.59 7.50 -9.93
N VAL A 56 -1.26 8.68 -10.45
CA VAL A 56 -0.59 8.85 -11.76
C VAL A 56 0.84 8.32 -11.79
N ASP A 57 1.56 8.35 -10.66
CA ASP A 57 2.95 7.87 -10.58
C ASP A 57 3.06 6.38 -10.86
N LEU A 58 2.06 5.63 -10.37
CA LEU A 58 1.95 4.19 -10.60
C LEU A 58 1.16 3.84 -11.85
N TRP A 59 0.06 4.56 -12.12
CA TRP A 59 -0.81 4.28 -13.25
C TRP A 59 -0.18 4.63 -14.60
N GLU A 60 0.41 5.83 -14.71
CA GLU A 60 1.11 6.28 -15.92
C GLU A 60 2.61 5.98 -15.85
N GLY A 61 3.12 5.44 -14.74
CA GLY A 61 4.54 5.16 -14.55
C GLY A 61 5.41 6.41 -14.44
N LYS A 62 4.84 7.58 -14.11
CA LYS A 62 5.57 8.86 -14.04
C LYS A 62 6.69 8.85 -13.01
N ASN A 63 6.49 8.19 -11.86
CA ASN A 63 7.46 8.19 -10.78
C ASN A 63 7.44 6.90 -9.95
N MET A 64 7.98 5.83 -10.52
CA MET A 64 8.08 4.53 -9.86
C MET A 64 9.01 4.55 -8.63
N ALA A 65 9.95 5.49 -8.55
CA ALA A 65 10.81 5.66 -7.37
C ALA A 65 10.01 6.09 -6.14
N CYS A 66 9.02 6.98 -6.32
CA CYS A 66 8.10 7.37 -5.26
C CYS A 66 7.27 6.16 -4.78
N VAL A 67 6.75 5.36 -5.72
CA VAL A 67 6.00 4.14 -5.41
C VAL A 67 6.83 3.17 -4.56
N GLN A 68 8.07 2.92 -4.96
CA GLN A 68 8.97 2.04 -4.20
C GLN A 68 9.24 2.59 -2.79
N ARG A 69 9.46 3.90 -2.64
CA ARG A 69 9.68 4.53 -1.33
C ARG A 69 8.47 4.36 -0.42
N THR A 70 7.26 4.59 -0.91
CA THR A 70 6.04 4.37 -0.13
C THR A 70 5.92 2.92 0.34
N LEU A 71 6.22 1.95 -0.53
CA LEU A 71 6.17 0.52 -0.19
C LEU A 71 7.23 0.14 0.85
N MET A 72 8.46 0.67 0.72
CA MET A 72 9.53 0.48 1.70
C MET A 72 9.16 1.04 3.06
N ASN A 73 8.64 2.28 3.10
CA ASN A 73 8.19 2.91 4.34
C ASN A 73 7.03 2.11 4.97
N LEU A 74 6.13 1.56 4.15
CA LEU A 74 4.97 0.81 4.64
C LEU A 74 5.41 -0.50 5.29
N GLY A 75 6.33 -1.23 4.67
CA GLY A 75 6.88 -2.44 5.26
C GLY A 75 7.73 -2.17 6.50
N GLY A 76 8.54 -1.11 6.50
CA GLY A 76 9.29 -0.69 7.69
C GLY A 76 8.38 -0.30 8.86
N LEU A 77 7.30 0.43 8.59
CA LEU A 77 6.27 0.74 9.59
C LEU A 77 5.60 -0.53 10.12
N ALA A 78 5.25 -1.48 9.24
CA ALA A 78 4.61 -2.72 9.64
C ALA A 78 5.51 -3.59 10.53
N VAL A 79 6.81 -3.67 10.20
CA VAL A 79 7.82 -4.33 11.04
C VAL A 79 7.97 -3.62 12.39
N SER A 80 8.04 -2.29 12.38
CA SER A 80 8.21 -1.48 13.60
C SER A 80 7.00 -1.52 14.52
N LYS A 81 5.79 -1.69 13.95
CA LYS A 81 4.53 -1.75 14.69
C LYS A 81 4.38 -3.02 15.52
N ASP A 82 5.11 -4.09 15.18
CA ASP A 82 5.15 -5.39 15.87
C ASP A 82 3.76 -5.93 16.24
N ASP A 83 2.76 -5.70 15.39
CA ASP A 83 1.36 -6.07 15.61
C ASP A 83 1.05 -7.53 15.23
N GLY A 84 2.07 -8.27 14.76
CA GLY A 84 1.98 -9.66 14.33
C GLY A 84 1.28 -9.86 12.99
N PHE A 85 0.92 -8.79 12.27
CA PHE A 85 0.31 -8.89 10.93
C PHE A 85 1.32 -8.84 9.79
N PHE A 86 2.50 -8.26 10.03
CA PHE A 86 3.59 -8.32 9.07
C PHE A 86 4.06 -9.77 8.85
N VAL A 87 4.06 -10.22 7.59
CA VAL A 87 4.55 -11.53 7.18
C VAL A 87 5.71 -11.35 6.22
N GLY A 88 6.91 -11.64 6.67
CA GLY A 88 8.14 -11.50 5.87
C GLY A 88 9.38 -11.51 6.76
N ASP A 89 10.55 -11.31 6.15
CA ASP A 89 11.79 -11.13 6.90
C ASP A 89 11.93 -9.65 7.30
N PRO A 90 12.00 -9.32 8.61
CA PRO A 90 12.19 -7.95 9.07
C PRO A 90 13.46 -7.29 8.53
N ASN A 91 14.47 -8.07 8.14
CA ASN A 91 15.72 -7.55 7.60
C ASN A 91 15.60 -7.05 6.15
N TRP A 92 14.45 -7.27 5.49
CA TRP A 92 14.17 -6.67 4.18
C TRP A 92 13.94 -5.17 4.24
N PHE A 93 13.60 -4.64 5.41
CA PHE A 93 13.35 -3.23 5.61
C PHE A 93 14.49 -2.62 6.44
N PRO A 94 14.96 -1.42 6.07
CA PRO A 94 15.96 -0.72 6.86
C PRO A 94 15.39 -0.45 8.26
N LYS A 95 16.18 -0.79 9.28
CA LYS A 95 15.88 -0.51 10.70
C LYS A 95 16.07 0.97 11.02
#